data_AF-A0A177U0G8-F1
#
_entry.id   AF-A0A177U0G8-F1
#
_cell.length_a   1.000
_cell.length_b   1.000
_cell.length_c   1.000
_cell.angle_alpha   90.00
_cell.angle_beta   90.00
_cell.angle_gamma   90.00
#
_symmetry.space_group_name_H-M   'P 1'
#
loop_
_entity.id
_entity.type
_entity.pdbx_description
1 polymer ?
#
loop_
_entity_poly.entity_id
_entity_poly.type
_entity_poly.pdbx_seq_one_letter_code
_entity_poly.pdbx_strand_id
1 'polypeptide(L)'
;MIYPRLLLLLPHLLLLLATGVTSAPLPEAICPSCPALPELPTLEARGAVNYLGRLAQLQEQFEVHAQTYNRIMADAEQTGLHRIENLTPEELRRLDRLLKEAQNAHVSMQQANEEIERILQLFRPRNKRFEARAGWFSQAAPKESSVLRDILGFQQADGVTFATLA
;
A
#
# COMPACT_ATOMS: atom_id res chain seq x y z
N MET A 1 -24.30 -12.67 34.38
CA MET A 1 -24.13 -14.12 34.26
C MET A 1 -22.64 -14.40 34.15
N ILE A 2 -22.04 -14.88 35.25
CA ILE A 2 -20.60 -15.16 35.32
C ILE A 2 -20.38 -16.51 34.67
N TYR A 3 -19.61 -16.56 33.58
CA TYR A 3 -19.36 -17.81 32.84
C TYR A 3 -18.43 -18.71 33.66
N PRO A 4 -18.91 -19.87 34.17
CA PRO A 4 -18.11 -20.74 35.03
C PRO A 4 -16.88 -21.32 34.31
N ARG A 5 -16.91 -21.36 32.98
CA ARG A 5 -15.79 -21.81 32.14
C ARG A 5 -14.62 -20.82 32.12
N LEU A 6 -14.87 -19.52 32.35
CA LEU A 6 -13.81 -18.51 32.35
C LEU A 6 -12.95 -18.59 33.63
N LEU A 7 -13.56 -18.98 34.76
CA LEU A 7 -12.86 -19.14 36.04
C LEU A 7 -11.86 -20.30 36.04
N LEU A 8 -12.08 -21.34 35.23
CA LEU A 8 -11.16 -22.47 35.07
C LEU A 8 -9.90 -22.12 34.26
N LEU A 9 -9.97 -21.13 33.37
CA LEU A 9 -8.84 -20.69 32.53
C LEU A 9 -7.92 -19.69 33.25
N LEU A 10 -8.43 -18.99 34.26
CA LEU A 10 -7.68 -17.99 35.03
C LEU A 10 -6.36 -18.52 35.66
N PRO A 11 -6.32 -19.68 36.33
CA PRO A 11 -5.06 -20.19 36.89
C PRO A 11 -4.03 -20.58 35.84
N HIS A 12 -4.45 -21.00 34.64
CA HIS A 12 -3.53 -21.33 33.55
C HIS A 12 -2.91 -20.07 32.92
N LEU A 13 -3.70 -19.01 32.78
CA LEU A 13 -3.21 -17.69 32.34
C LEU A 13 -2.23 -17.08 33.34
N LEU A 14 -2.50 -17.19 34.65
CA LEU A 14 -1.59 -16.74 35.71
C LEU A 14 -0.29 -17.55 35.74
N LEU A 15 -0.35 -18.87 35.51
CA LEU A 15 0.84 -19.71 35.43
C LEU A 15 1.73 -19.33 34.23
N LEU A 16 1.13 -19.07 33.06
CA LEU A 16 1.83 -18.57 31.87
C LEU A 16 2.46 -17.19 32.09
N LEU A 17 1.80 -16.31 32.84
CA LEU A 17 2.37 -15.01 33.20
C LEU A 17 3.54 -15.16 34.18
N ALA A 18 3.44 -16.05 35.16
CA ALA A 18 4.48 -16.26 36.16
C ALA A 18 5.76 -16.88 35.56
N THR A 19 5.65 -17.71 34.53
CA THR A 19 6.81 -18.30 33.84
C THR A 19 7.45 -17.36 32.82
N GLY A 20 6.77 -16.28 32.42
CA GLY A 20 7.30 -15.30 31.45
C GLY A 20 8.23 -14.24 32.05
N VAL A 21 8.23 -14.04 33.37
CA VAL A 21 8.98 -12.95 34.03
C VAL A 21 10.30 -13.42 34.65
N THR A 22 10.53 -14.74 34.73
CA THR A 22 11.80 -15.33 35.18
C THR A 22 12.66 -15.81 34.02
N SER A 23 12.79 -15.00 32.96
CA SER A 23 13.95 -15.09 32.08
C SER A 23 15.16 -14.56 32.85
N ALA A 24 15.84 -15.46 33.57
CA ALA A 24 17.12 -15.16 34.20
C ALA A 24 18.10 -14.61 33.14
N PRO A 25 18.84 -13.52 33.42
CA PRO A 25 19.90 -13.08 32.54
C PRO A 25 20.92 -14.21 32.47
N LEU A 26 21.05 -14.79 31.27
CA LEU A 26 22.00 -15.85 30.97
C LEU A 26 23.41 -15.33 31.38
N PRO A 27 24.16 -16.01 32.26
CA PRO A 27 25.51 -15.59 32.59
C PRO A 27 26.33 -15.61 31.30
N GLU A 28 26.95 -14.48 30.98
CA GLU A 28 27.88 -14.36 29.86
C GLU A 28 28.99 -15.39 30.05
N ALA A 29 28.87 -16.51 29.34
CA ALA A 29 29.93 -17.48 29.20
C ALA A 29 31.01 -16.81 28.34
N ILE A 30 31.97 -16.16 29.02
CA ILE A 30 33.20 -15.68 28.42
C ILE A 30 33.94 -16.92 27.90
N CYS A 31 33.72 -17.23 26.63
CA CYS A 31 34.45 -18.27 25.92
C CYS A 31 35.61 -17.59 25.18
N PRO A 32 36.86 -17.73 25.64
CA PRO A 32 38.03 -17.11 24.99
C PRO A 32 38.41 -17.78 23.65
N SER A 33 37.54 -18.63 23.07
CA SER A 33 37.82 -19.38 21.84
C SER A 33 36.61 -19.54 20.92
N CYS A 34 35.55 -18.75 21.08
CA CYS A 34 34.49 -18.71 20.07
C CYS A 34 34.99 -17.94 18.84
N PRO A 35 34.96 -18.53 17.62
CA PRO A 35 35.15 -17.75 16.40
C PRO A 35 34.07 -16.68 16.37
N ALA A 36 34.45 -15.45 16.00
CA ALA A 36 33.55 -14.31 15.91
C ALA A 36 32.25 -14.74 15.21
N LEU A 37 31.15 -14.76 15.96
CA LEU A 37 29.83 -14.98 15.37
C LEU A 37 29.66 -13.96 14.25
N PRO A 38 29.19 -14.38 13.05
CA PRO A 38 28.90 -13.44 11.98
C PRO A 38 27.94 -12.40 12.52
N GLU A 39 28.31 -11.12 12.39
CA GLU A 39 27.53 -9.97 12.82
C GLU A 39 26.05 -10.23 12.53
N LEU A 40 25.22 -10.33 13.58
CA LEU A 40 23.79 -10.44 13.38
C LEU A 40 23.37 -9.23 12.55
N PRO A 41 22.71 -9.43 11.39
CA PRO A 41 22.27 -8.33 10.57
C PRO A 41 21.40 -7.42 11.43
N THR A 42 21.79 -6.15 11.48
CA THR A 42 21.13 -5.08 12.22
C THR A 42 19.62 -5.17 12.05
N LEU A 43 18.87 -4.95 13.15
CA LEU A 43 17.41 -5.01 13.19
C LEU A 43 16.72 -4.18 12.08
N GLU A 44 17.39 -3.14 11.58
CA GLU A 44 16.95 -2.35 10.41
C GLU A 44 16.82 -3.19 9.11
N ALA A 45 17.70 -4.17 8.88
CA ALA A 45 17.64 -5.04 7.71
C ALA A 45 16.39 -5.94 7.73
N ARG A 46 15.89 -6.30 8.92
CA ARG A 46 14.64 -7.07 9.06
C ARG A 46 13.39 -6.22 8.80
N GLY A 47 13.45 -4.90 9.02
CA GLY A 47 12.38 -3.97 8.66
C GLY A 47 12.20 -3.81 7.15
N ALA A 48 13.32 -3.67 6.42
CA ALA A 48 13.31 -3.46 4.97
C ALA A 48 12.65 -4.62 4.19
N VAL A 49 12.88 -5.87 4.60
CA VAL A 49 12.28 -7.06 3.97
C VAL A 49 10.75 -7.05 4.10
N ASN A 50 10.21 -6.54 5.22
CA ASN A 50 8.77 -6.46 5.42
C ASN A 50 8.11 -5.41 4.50
N TYR A 51 8.78 -4.29 4.23
CA TYR A 51 8.26 -3.26 3.33
C TYR A 51 8.24 -3.70 1.87
N LEU A 52 9.27 -4.44 1.42
CA LEU A 52 9.31 -4.96 0.05
C LEU A 52 8.19 -5.98 -0.20
N GLY A 53 7.95 -6.88 0.75
CA GLY A 53 6.81 -7.80 0.66
C GLY A 53 5.46 -7.07 0.64
N ARG A 54 5.30 -6.02 1.46
CA ARG A 54 4.09 -5.19 1.48
C ARG A 54 3.89 -4.42 0.17
N LEU A 55 4.96 -3.88 -0.41
CA LEU A 55 4.89 -3.19 -1.71
C LEU A 55 4.43 -4.13 -2.82
N ALA A 56 4.99 -5.35 -2.89
CA ALA A 56 4.57 -6.35 -3.86
C ALA A 56 3.07 -6.68 -3.71
N GLN A 57 2.60 -6.85 -2.47
CA GLN A 57 1.17 -7.09 -2.20
C GLN A 57 0.28 -5.91 -2.64
N LEU A 58 0.69 -4.67 -2.36
CA LEU A 58 -0.08 -3.49 -2.76
C LEU A 58 -0.11 -3.31 -4.28
N GLN A 59 0.99 -3.65 -4.96
CA GLN A 59 1.07 -3.64 -6.41
C GLN A 59 0.12 -4.67 -7.03
N GLU A 60 0.10 -5.91 -6.49
CA GLU A 60 -0.86 -6.93 -6.91
C GLU A 60 -2.31 -6.47 -6.71
N GLN A 61 -2.62 -5.88 -5.55
CA GLN A 61 -3.95 -5.33 -5.27
C GLN A 61 -4.32 -4.23 -6.27
N PHE A 62 -3.40 -3.32 -6.58
CA PHE A 62 -3.60 -2.29 -7.58
C PHE A 62 -3.92 -2.89 -8.94
N GLU A 63 -3.14 -3.88 -9.40
CA GLU A 63 -3.34 -4.54 -10.69
C GLU A 63 -4.70 -5.23 -10.78
N VAL A 64 -5.13 -5.94 -9.72
CA VAL A 64 -6.45 -6.58 -9.65
C VAL A 64 -7.57 -5.55 -9.78
N HIS A 65 -7.49 -4.44 -9.05
CA HIS A 65 -8.51 -3.39 -9.13
C HIS A 65 -8.49 -2.66 -10.49
N ALA A 66 -7.31 -2.46 -11.10
CA ALA A 66 -7.18 -1.89 -12.43
C ALA A 66 -7.81 -2.78 -13.51
N GLN A 67 -7.56 -4.09 -13.47
CA GLN A 67 -8.20 -5.05 -14.37
C GLN A 67 -9.71 -5.06 -14.19
N THR A 68 -10.17 -5.04 -12.94
CA THR A 68 -11.60 -5.00 -12.60
C THR A 68 -12.26 -3.74 -13.16
N TYR A 69 -11.65 -2.57 -12.94
CA TYR A 69 -12.10 -1.29 -13.49
C TYR A 69 -12.22 -1.34 -15.01
N ASN A 70 -11.16 -1.77 -15.71
CA ASN A 70 -11.13 -1.84 -17.17
C ASN A 70 -12.23 -2.77 -17.71
N ARG A 71 -12.46 -3.91 -17.06
CA ARG A 71 -13.52 -4.84 -17.43
C ARG A 71 -14.90 -4.20 -17.29
N ILE A 72 -15.17 -3.54 -16.16
CA ILE A 72 -16.46 -2.89 -15.91
C ILE A 72 -16.70 -1.75 -16.91
N MET A 73 -15.66 -0.97 -17.23
CA MET A 73 -15.76 0.09 -18.24
C MET A 73 -16.04 -0.46 -19.63
N ALA A 74 -15.41 -1.58 -20.02
CA ALA A 74 -15.74 -2.26 -21.28
C ALA A 74 -17.21 -2.74 -21.30
N ASP A 75 -17.72 -3.29 -20.20
CA ASP A 75 -19.14 -3.69 -20.09
C ASP A 75 -20.09 -2.47 -20.15
N ALA A 76 -19.69 -1.33 -19.58
CA ALA A 76 -20.43 -0.08 -19.64
C ALA A 76 -20.48 0.47 -21.08
N GLU A 77 -19.37 0.45 -21.80
CA GLU A 77 -19.29 0.81 -23.22
C GLU A 77 -20.24 -0.06 -24.07
N GLN A 78 -20.23 -1.38 -23.86
CA GLN A 78 -21.13 -2.31 -24.53
C GLN A 78 -22.61 -2.04 -24.20
N THR A 79 -22.90 -1.67 -22.95
CA THR A 79 -24.26 -1.31 -22.50
C THR A 79 -24.75 0.00 -23.14
N GLY A 80 -23.84 0.83 -23.67
CA GLY A 80 -24.17 2.06 -24.38
C GLY A 80 -23.79 3.33 -23.63
N LEU A 81 -22.67 3.31 -22.89
CA LEU A 81 -22.08 4.51 -22.27
C LEU A 81 -21.94 5.70 -23.24
N HIS A 82 -21.74 5.45 -24.54
CA HIS A 82 -21.66 6.49 -25.58
C HIS A 82 -23.00 6.86 -26.24
N ARG A 83 -24.10 6.21 -25.84
CA ARG A 83 -25.43 6.33 -26.45
C ARG A 83 -26.53 6.51 -25.41
N ILE A 84 -26.22 7.24 -24.32
CA ILE A 84 -27.08 7.38 -23.14
C ILE A 84 -28.49 7.87 -23.50
N GLU A 85 -28.62 8.76 -24.48
CA GLU A 85 -29.91 9.30 -24.95
C GLU A 85 -30.86 8.25 -25.53
N ASN A 86 -30.34 7.12 -25.98
CA ASN A 86 -31.10 6.05 -26.65
C ASN A 86 -31.27 4.81 -25.78
N LEU A 87 -30.89 4.87 -24.50
CA LEU A 87 -31.00 3.73 -23.59
C LEU A 87 -32.43 3.54 -23.10
N THR A 88 -32.84 2.27 -23.02
CA THR A 88 -34.03 1.89 -22.28
C THR A 88 -33.84 2.18 -20.77
N PRO A 89 -34.92 2.36 -19.99
CA PRO A 89 -34.82 2.54 -18.53
C PRO A 89 -34.05 1.41 -17.84
N GLU A 90 -34.17 0.17 -18.32
CA GLU A 90 -33.47 -1.00 -17.81
C GLU A 90 -31.97 -0.96 -18.07
N GLU A 91 -31.56 -0.56 -19.28
CA GLU A 91 -30.15 -0.36 -19.64
C GLU A 91 -29.53 0.79 -18.85
N LEU A 92 -30.28 1.88 -18.65
CA LEU A 92 -29.82 3.01 -17.84
C LEU A 92 -29.55 2.58 -16.39
N ARG A 93 -30.46 1.80 -15.78
CA ARG A 93 -30.24 1.24 -14.42
C ARG A 93 -29.06 0.28 -14.39
N ARG A 94 -28.81 -0.46 -15.46
CA ARG A 94 -27.65 -1.36 -15.56
C ARG A 94 -26.36 -0.54 -15.64
N LEU A 95 -26.33 0.49 -16.49
CA LEU A 95 -25.19 1.38 -16.66
C LEU A 95 -24.84 2.09 -15.35
N ASP A 96 -25.84 2.60 -14.62
CA ASP A 96 -25.65 3.22 -13.30
C ASP A 96 -24.95 2.27 -12.31
N ARG A 97 -25.38 1.01 -12.25
CA ARG A 97 -24.73 0.00 -11.40
C ARG A 97 -23.27 -0.25 -11.80
N LEU A 98 -22.99 -0.37 -13.11
CA LEU A 98 -21.63 -0.56 -13.62
C LEU A 98 -20.75 0.64 -13.25
N LEU A 99 -21.21 1.87 -13.45
CA LEU A 99 -20.45 3.07 -13.11
C LEU A 99 -20.16 3.17 -11.60
N LYS A 100 -21.13 2.80 -10.76
CA LYS A 100 -20.93 2.73 -9.31
C LYS A 100 -19.88 1.68 -8.91
N GLU A 101 -19.90 0.53 -9.57
CA GLU A 101 -18.90 -0.52 -9.34
C GLU A 101 -17.50 -0.11 -9.82
N ALA A 102 -17.41 0.53 -11.00
CA ALA A 102 -16.17 1.10 -11.52
C ALA A 102 -15.60 2.16 -10.57
N GLN A 103 -16.45 3.05 -10.02
CA GLN A 103 -16.02 4.03 -9.04
C GLN A 103 -15.41 3.39 -7.80
N ASN A 104 -16.01 2.30 -7.30
CA ASN A 104 -15.46 1.59 -6.14
C ASN A 104 -14.09 0.97 -6.47
N ALA A 105 -13.96 0.33 -7.64
CA ALA A 105 -12.67 -0.22 -8.09
C ALA A 105 -11.60 0.88 -8.21
N HIS A 106 -11.96 2.03 -8.76
CA HIS A 106 -11.07 3.18 -8.88
C HIS A 106 -10.61 3.71 -7.52
N VAL A 107 -11.52 3.84 -6.54
CA VAL A 107 -11.16 4.25 -5.17
C VAL A 107 -10.19 3.24 -4.55
N SER A 108 -10.39 1.94 -4.74
CA SER A 108 -9.47 0.92 -4.23
C SER A 108 -8.09 0.99 -4.89
N MET A 109 -8.01 1.30 -6.19
CA MET A 109 -6.74 1.57 -6.88
C MET A 109 -6.01 2.77 -6.26
N GLN A 110 -6.73 3.87 -6.03
CA GLN A 110 -6.15 5.08 -5.43
C GLN A 110 -5.61 4.80 -4.03
N GLN A 111 -6.34 4.06 -3.21
CA GLN A 111 -5.89 3.67 -1.86
C GLN A 111 -4.62 2.83 -1.88
N ALA A 112 -4.53 1.85 -2.80
CA ALA A 112 -3.33 1.04 -2.96
C ALA A 112 -2.13 1.91 -3.39
N ASN A 113 -2.34 2.80 -4.35
CA ASN A 113 -1.31 3.70 -4.86
C ASN A 113 -0.82 4.70 -3.80
N GLU A 114 -1.73 5.29 -3.02
CA GLU A 114 -1.38 6.17 -1.90
C GLU A 114 -0.51 5.47 -0.86
N GLU A 115 -0.80 4.21 -0.55
CA GLU A 115 -0.02 3.44 0.40
C GLU A 115 1.36 3.07 -0.17
N ILE A 116 1.46 2.73 -1.46
CA ILE A 116 2.73 2.55 -2.16
C ILE A 116 3.57 3.83 -2.03
N GLU A 117 3.00 4.99 -2.35
CA GLU A 117 3.68 6.28 -2.25
C GLU A 117 4.14 6.58 -0.81
N ARG A 118 3.31 6.30 0.20
CA ARG A 118 3.70 6.44 1.61
C ARG A 118 4.92 5.60 1.95
N ILE A 119 4.96 4.34 1.50
CA ILE A 119 6.11 3.46 1.75
C ILE A 119 7.35 3.97 1.01
N LEU A 120 7.21 4.37 -0.25
CA LEU A 120 8.32 4.91 -1.04
C LEU A 120 8.92 6.18 -0.42
N GLN A 121 8.11 7.02 0.21
CA GLN A 121 8.59 8.19 0.95
C GLN A 121 9.48 7.84 2.15
N LEU A 122 9.31 6.67 2.78
CA LEU A 122 10.21 6.21 3.85
C LEU A 122 11.62 5.92 3.33
N PHE A 123 11.72 5.48 2.07
CA PHE A 123 12.99 5.17 1.42
C PHE A 123 13.61 6.37 0.69
N ARG A 124 12.85 7.46 0.50
CA ARG A 124 13.39 8.68 -0.10
C ARG A 124 14.47 9.24 0.85
N PRO A 125 15.75 9.33 0.41
CA PRO A 125 16.79 9.86 1.27
C PRO A 125 16.42 11.27 1.69
N ARG A 126 16.47 11.55 3.00
CA ARG A 126 16.31 12.90 3.57
C ARG A 126 17.49 13.77 3.14
N ASN A 127 17.52 14.16 1.88
CA ASN A 127 18.60 14.94 1.29
C ASN A 127 18.48 16.43 1.64
N LYS A 128 18.17 16.77 2.91
CA LYS A 128 18.21 18.16 3.38
C LYS A 128 19.62 18.59 3.82
N ARG A 129 20.59 17.67 3.92
CA ARG A 129 21.98 17.98 4.29
C ARG A 129 22.96 18.07 3.12
N PHE A 130 22.65 17.50 1.96
CA PHE A 130 23.56 17.56 0.81
C PHE A 130 23.41 18.83 -0.03
N GLU A 131 22.22 19.46 -0.06
CA GLU A 131 22.05 20.76 -0.74
C GLU A 131 22.79 21.90 -0.03
N ALA A 132 22.90 21.86 1.31
CA ALA A 132 23.71 22.82 2.06
C ALA A 132 25.22 22.70 1.81
N ARG A 133 25.69 21.57 1.26
CA ARG A 133 27.11 21.34 0.95
C ARG A 133 27.41 21.39 -0.56
N ALA A 134 26.39 21.28 -1.41
CA ALA A 134 26.49 21.36 -2.87
C ALA A 134 26.27 22.78 -3.43
N GLY A 135 26.08 23.80 -2.58
CA GLY A 135 26.02 25.22 -2.96
C GLY A 135 27.27 25.78 -3.66
N TRP A 136 28.27 24.94 -3.98
CA TRP A 136 29.47 25.29 -4.72
C TRP A 136 29.58 24.66 -6.13
N PHE A 137 28.68 23.75 -6.53
CA PHE A 137 28.78 23.06 -7.83
C PHE A 137 27.51 23.10 -8.70
N SER A 138 26.57 24.01 -8.42
CA SER A 138 25.35 24.15 -9.23
C SER A 138 25.51 25.16 -10.38
N GLN A 139 26.24 24.76 -11.42
CA GLN A 139 26.10 25.33 -12.78
C GLN A 139 26.25 24.23 -13.83
N ALA A 140 25.38 23.22 -13.79
CA ALA A 140 25.06 22.38 -14.95
C ALA A 140 23.83 21.54 -14.62
N ALA A 141 22.64 22.07 -14.86
CA ALA A 141 21.41 21.29 -14.83
C ALA A 141 21.41 20.33 -16.03
N PRO A 142 21.32 19.00 -15.85
CA PRO A 142 20.89 18.13 -16.93
C PRO A 142 19.36 18.24 -17.06
N LYS A 143 18.91 18.48 -18.28
CA LYS A 143 17.50 18.48 -18.69
C LYS A 143 16.82 17.22 -18.16
N GLU A 144 15.77 17.42 -17.37
CA GLU A 144 14.87 16.37 -16.90
C GLU A 144 14.47 15.46 -18.06
N SER A 145 14.73 14.16 -17.88
CA SER A 145 14.29 13.11 -18.78
C SER A 145 12.76 13.03 -18.76
N SER A 146 12.13 13.33 -19.89
CA SER A 146 10.69 13.19 -20.14
C SER A 146 10.16 11.75 -20.03
N VAL A 147 11.05 10.77 -19.86
CA VAL A 147 10.74 9.34 -19.92
C VAL A 147 9.81 8.86 -18.80
N LEU A 148 9.85 9.50 -17.61
CA LEU A 148 8.95 9.11 -16.50
C LEU A 148 7.54 9.73 -16.60
N ARG A 149 7.34 10.74 -17.45
CA ARG A 149 5.99 11.25 -17.76
C ARG A 149 5.27 10.37 -18.78
N ASP A 150 6.01 9.70 -19.65
CA ASP A 150 5.43 8.84 -20.69
C ASP A 150 4.98 7.47 -20.16
N ILE A 151 5.61 6.95 -19.08
CA ILE A 151 5.23 5.66 -18.48
C ILE A 151 4.02 5.79 -17.54
N LEU A 152 3.82 6.96 -16.93
CA LEU A 152 2.66 7.26 -16.06
C LEU A 152 1.59 8.07 -16.79
N GLY A 153 1.52 7.97 -18.11
CA GLY A 153 0.47 8.53 -18.96
C GLY A 153 -0.90 7.87 -18.74
N PHE A 154 -1.40 7.84 -17.50
CA PHE A 154 -2.83 7.76 -17.25
C PHE A 154 -3.39 9.15 -17.52
N GLN A 155 -4.01 9.29 -18.70
CA GLN A 155 -4.84 10.42 -19.08
C GLN A 155 -5.80 10.76 -17.92
N GLN A 156 -5.54 11.89 -17.29
CA GLN A 156 -6.57 12.70 -16.68
C GLN A 156 -7.40 13.29 -17.83
N ALA A 157 -8.24 12.46 -18.44
CA ALA A 157 -9.26 12.92 -19.38
C ALA A 157 -10.37 13.58 -18.55
N ASP A 158 -10.30 14.91 -18.54
CA ASP A 158 -11.40 15.86 -18.55
C ASP A 158 -12.60 15.59 -17.63
N GLY A 159 -12.77 16.53 -16.70
CA GLY A 159 -13.89 16.59 -15.78
C GLY A 159 -15.23 16.48 -16.51
N VAL A 160 -15.91 15.36 -16.28
CA VAL A 160 -17.37 15.27 -16.42
C VAL A 160 -17.94 15.80 -15.10
N THR A 161 -18.23 17.10 -15.08
CA THR A 161 -19.12 17.71 -14.10
C THR A 161 -20.48 17.03 -14.24
N PHE A 162 -20.79 16.08 -13.36
CA PHE A 162 -22.17 15.62 -13.17
C PHE A 162 -22.96 16.76 -12.51
N ALA A 163 -23.52 17.63 -13.34
CA ALA A 163 -24.54 18.57 -12.93
C ALA A 163 -25.76 17.78 -12.48
N THR A 164 -26.12 17.98 -11.23
CA THR A 164 -27.32 17.51 -10.54
C THR A 164 -28.57 17.92 -11.34
N LEU A 165 -29.29 16.95 -11.91
CA LEU A 165 -30.67 17.14 -12.36
C LEU A 165 -31.59 16.67 -11.24
N ALA A 166 -32.17 17.65 -10.56
CA ALA A 166 -33.38 17.54 -9.76
C ALA A 166 -34.61 17.81 -10.64
#